data_AF-A0A7S3HY32-F1
#
_entry.id   AF-A0A7S3HY32-F1
#
_cell.length_a   1.000
_cell.length_b   1.000
_cell.length_c   1.000
_cell.angle_alpha   90.00
_cell.angle_beta   90.00
_cell.angle_gamma   90.00
#
_symmetry.space_group_name_H-M   'P 1'
#
loop_
_entity.id
_entity.type
_entity.pdbx_description
1 polymer ?
#
loop_
_entity_poly.entity_id
_entity_poly.type
_entity_poly.pdbx_seq_one_letter_code
_entity_poly.pdbx_strand_id
1 'polypeptide(L)'
;RILVIMAQAAPAISAELSAKIREFTKKNFDHFEANVTQEQRDLATTDLAKFKAEPEWVQARVAEMNGDFAEADADGNGRLDAAESRVFLTKVFERGAARGNFTLSWDGYHEQAYEIYNAIDSSADGYNMADFMTMAGATVGFWEEFKAAKEAAQ
;
A
#
# COMPACT_ATOMS: atom_id res chain seq x y z
N ARG A 1 -2.83 25.19 28.81
CA ARG A 1 -2.73 25.14 27.33
C ARG A 1 -2.75 23.67 26.96
N ILE A 2 -3.93 23.15 26.60
CA ILE A 2 -4.10 21.75 26.23
C ILE A 2 -3.66 21.63 24.77
N LEU A 3 -2.62 20.83 24.52
CA LEU A 3 -2.22 20.40 23.18
C LEU A 3 -3.39 19.60 22.59
N VAL A 4 -4.11 20.20 21.65
CA VAL A 4 -4.97 19.44 20.75
C VAL A 4 -4.03 18.86 19.69
N ILE A 5 -3.62 17.62 19.87
CA ILE A 5 -3.08 16.84 18.74
C ILE A 5 -4.30 16.59 17.84
N MET A 6 -4.43 17.40 16.79
CA MET A 6 -5.35 17.14 15.70
C MET A 6 -4.92 15.82 15.07
N ALA A 7 -5.58 14.72 15.41
CA ALA A 7 -5.59 13.55 14.54
C ALA A 7 -6.28 14.00 13.24
N GLN A 8 -5.48 14.31 12.22
CA GLN A 8 -5.99 14.70 10.91
C GLN A 8 -6.78 13.50 10.37
N ALA A 9 -8.07 13.72 10.09
CA ALA A 9 -8.91 12.69 9.48
C ALA A 9 -8.30 12.27 8.13
N ALA A 10 -8.39 10.98 7.79
CA ALA A 10 -7.91 10.47 6.51
C ALA A 10 -8.48 11.30 5.34
N PRO A 11 -7.67 11.67 4.33
CA PRO A 11 -8.15 12.41 3.17
C PRO A 11 -9.31 11.68 2.47
N ALA A 12 -10.33 12.43 2.03
CA ALA A 12 -11.42 11.86 1.26
C ALA A 12 -10.97 11.61 -0.19
N ILE A 13 -11.06 10.36 -0.66
CA ILE A 13 -10.74 9.99 -2.05
C ILE A 13 -11.86 10.50 -2.98
N SER A 14 -11.51 11.31 -3.98
CA SER A 14 -12.46 11.78 -4.99
C SER A 14 -12.96 10.64 -5.89
N ALA A 15 -14.10 10.83 -6.58
CA ALA A 15 -14.60 9.80 -7.50
C ALA A 15 -13.63 9.50 -8.65
N GLU A 16 -12.95 10.52 -9.17
CA GLU A 16 -11.93 10.36 -10.21
C GLU A 16 -10.72 9.58 -9.69
N LEU A 17 -10.22 9.93 -8.50
CA LEU A 17 -9.08 9.24 -7.89
C LEU A 17 -9.44 7.80 -7.55
N SER A 18 -10.66 7.56 -7.05
CA SER A 18 -11.20 6.22 -6.78
C SER A 18 -11.19 5.33 -8.04
N ALA A 19 -11.57 5.88 -9.20
CA ALA A 19 -11.51 5.16 -10.47
C ALA A 19 -10.07 4.80 -10.87
N LYS A 20 -9.11 5.73 -10.69
CA LYS A 20 -7.67 5.48 -10.94
C LYS A 20 -7.10 4.40 -10.01
N ILE A 21 -7.43 4.48 -8.71
CA ILE A 21 -7.05 3.48 -7.71
C ILE A 21 -7.61 2.10 -8.08
N ARG A 22 -8.87 2.04 -8.52
CA ARG A 22 -9.51 0.80 -8.96
C ARG A 22 -8.81 0.18 -10.16
N GLU A 23 -8.47 0.97 -11.18
CA GLU A 23 -7.74 0.50 -12.36
C GLU A 23 -6.35 -0.03 -11.99
N PHE A 24 -5.60 0.74 -11.19
CA PHE A 24 -4.30 0.32 -10.67
C PHE A 24 -4.39 -0.98 -9.87
N THR A 25 -5.38 -1.08 -8.98
CA THR A 25 -5.63 -2.29 -8.19
C THR A 25 -5.99 -3.47 -9.09
N LYS A 26 -6.77 -3.25 -10.17
CA LYS A 26 -7.12 -4.30 -11.12
C LYS A 26 -5.90 -4.83 -11.85
N LYS A 27 -5.00 -3.95 -12.29
CA LYS A 27 -3.72 -4.33 -12.90
C LYS A 27 -2.86 -5.16 -11.95
N ASN A 28 -2.79 -4.75 -10.67
CA ASN A 28 -2.09 -5.50 -9.63
C ASN A 28 -2.72 -6.87 -9.37
N PHE A 29 -4.04 -6.94 -9.31
CA PHE A 29 -4.79 -8.19 -9.14
C PHE A 29 -4.53 -9.15 -10.30
N ASP A 30 -4.62 -8.67 -11.54
CA ASP A 30 -4.36 -9.48 -12.74
C ASP A 30 -2.91 -9.99 -12.79
N HIS A 31 -1.96 -9.12 -12.43
CA HIS A 31 -0.56 -9.50 -12.33
C HIS A 31 -0.33 -10.56 -11.25
N PHE A 32 -0.92 -10.40 -10.07
CA PHE A 32 -0.89 -11.39 -9.01
C PHE A 32 -1.48 -12.72 -9.47
N GLU A 33 -2.67 -12.71 -10.04
CA GLU A 33 -3.36 -13.93 -10.48
C GLU A 33 -2.56 -14.71 -11.55
N ALA A 34 -1.86 -14.00 -12.43
CA ALA A 34 -1.04 -14.60 -13.46
C ALA A 34 0.30 -15.18 -12.94
N ASN A 35 0.85 -14.66 -11.84
CA ASN A 35 2.24 -14.93 -11.44
C ASN A 35 2.42 -15.52 -10.05
N VAL A 36 1.42 -15.44 -9.18
CA VAL A 36 1.55 -15.94 -7.81
C VAL A 36 1.57 -17.47 -7.77
N THR A 37 2.47 -18.01 -6.96
CA THR A 37 2.54 -19.46 -6.69
C THR A 37 1.53 -19.88 -5.62
N GLN A 38 1.23 -21.19 -5.55
CA GLN A 38 0.36 -21.69 -4.47
C GLN A 38 0.98 -21.44 -3.08
N GLU A 39 2.29 -21.63 -2.94
CA GLU A 39 3.01 -21.36 -1.68
C GLU A 39 2.83 -19.90 -1.21
N GLN A 40 2.94 -18.94 -2.14
CA GLN A 40 2.69 -17.54 -1.84
C GLN A 40 1.24 -17.25 -1.45
N ARG A 41 0.25 -17.95 -2.05
CA ARG A 41 -1.16 -17.84 -1.66
C ARG A 41 -1.41 -18.40 -0.25
N ASP A 42 -0.79 -19.51 0.08
CA ASP A 42 -0.90 -20.15 1.40
C ASP A 42 -0.25 -19.28 2.48
N LEU A 43 0.91 -18.69 2.17
CA LEU A 43 1.57 -17.72 3.03
C LEU A 43 0.71 -16.47 3.25
N ALA A 44 0.16 -15.87 2.19
CA ALA A 44 -0.71 -14.71 2.30
C ALA A 44 -1.95 -15.00 3.17
N THR A 45 -2.50 -16.22 3.08
CA THR A 45 -3.61 -16.67 3.94
C THR A 45 -3.19 -16.75 5.41
N THR A 46 -1.98 -17.26 5.67
CA THR A 46 -1.41 -17.34 7.02
C THR A 46 -1.15 -15.95 7.60
N ASP A 47 -0.53 -15.07 6.84
CA ASP A 47 -0.24 -13.69 7.25
C ASP A 47 -1.53 -12.90 7.50
N LEU A 48 -2.58 -13.11 6.69
CA LEU A 48 -3.89 -12.51 6.93
C LEU A 48 -4.54 -13.00 8.23
N ALA A 49 -4.38 -14.29 8.56
CA ALA A 49 -4.87 -14.83 9.82
C ALA A 49 -4.16 -14.18 11.03
N LYS A 50 -2.83 -14.00 10.95
CA LYS A 50 -2.04 -13.30 11.97
C LYS A 50 -2.45 -11.83 12.08
N PHE A 51 -2.63 -11.15 10.95
CA PHE A 51 -3.08 -9.76 10.94
C PHE A 51 -4.42 -9.58 11.69
N LYS A 52 -5.33 -10.55 11.60
CA LYS A 52 -6.63 -10.52 12.29
C LYS A 52 -6.56 -10.92 13.76
N ALA A 53 -5.65 -11.80 14.13
CA ALA A 53 -5.63 -12.46 15.45
C ALA A 53 -4.52 -11.96 16.39
N GLU A 54 -3.45 -11.36 15.87
CA GLU A 54 -2.23 -11.05 16.61
C GLU A 54 -1.91 -9.54 16.55
N PRO A 55 -2.44 -8.72 17.48
CA PRO A 55 -2.21 -7.27 17.48
C PRO A 55 -0.73 -6.89 17.55
N GLU A 56 0.09 -7.65 18.29
CA GLU A 56 1.55 -7.43 18.39
C GLU A 56 2.24 -7.69 17.04
N TRP A 57 1.76 -8.68 16.29
CA TRP A 57 2.25 -8.95 14.93
C TRP A 57 2.00 -7.73 14.03
N VAL A 58 0.79 -7.18 14.07
CA VAL A 58 0.41 -5.97 13.30
C VAL A 58 1.26 -4.77 13.70
N GLN A 59 1.41 -4.51 15.00
CA GLN A 59 2.21 -3.40 15.51
C GLN A 59 3.66 -3.47 15.03
N ALA A 60 4.27 -4.66 15.02
CA ALA A 60 5.62 -4.83 14.48
C ALA A 60 5.71 -4.46 12.99
N ARG A 61 4.72 -4.82 12.17
CA ARG A 61 4.73 -4.49 10.72
C ARG A 61 4.52 -3.01 10.48
N VAL A 62 3.64 -2.38 11.26
CA VAL A 62 3.45 -0.92 11.20
C VAL A 62 4.73 -0.20 11.61
N ALA A 63 5.42 -0.67 12.65
CA ALA A 63 6.70 -0.11 13.07
C ALA A 63 7.80 -0.24 12.00
N GLU A 64 7.91 -1.40 11.37
CA GLU A 64 8.84 -1.63 10.24
C GLU A 64 8.56 -0.67 9.08
N MET A 65 7.29 -0.54 8.68
CA MET A 65 6.87 0.32 7.59
C MET A 65 7.13 1.81 7.90
N ASN A 66 6.88 2.25 9.13
CA ASN A 66 7.23 3.61 9.56
C ASN A 66 8.74 3.84 9.54
N GLY A 67 9.54 2.83 9.90
CA GLY A 67 11.00 2.86 9.79
C GLY A 67 11.47 3.05 8.35
N ASP A 68 10.98 2.22 7.42
CA ASP A 68 11.33 2.35 6.00
C ASP A 68 10.98 3.72 5.42
N PHE A 69 9.81 4.26 5.79
CA PHE A 69 9.34 5.56 5.32
C PHE A 69 10.27 6.66 5.82
N ALA A 70 10.57 6.67 7.11
CA ALA A 70 11.49 7.66 7.71
C ALA A 70 12.91 7.56 7.13
N GLU A 71 13.36 6.37 6.73
CA GLU A 71 14.66 6.20 6.06
C GLU A 71 14.63 6.59 4.58
N ALA A 72 13.45 6.59 3.94
CA ALA A 72 13.29 6.98 2.54
C ALA A 72 13.13 8.50 2.39
N ASP A 73 12.53 9.16 3.39
CA ASP A 73 12.39 10.63 3.52
C ASP A 73 13.77 11.27 3.76
N ALA A 74 14.52 11.46 2.67
CA ALA A 74 15.92 11.86 2.70
C ALA A 74 16.08 13.34 3.06
N ASP A 75 15.10 14.17 2.70
CA ASP A 75 15.08 15.59 3.07
C ASP A 75 14.41 15.86 4.42
N GLY A 76 13.70 14.87 4.99
CA GLY A 76 13.09 14.93 6.31
C GLY A 76 11.85 15.83 6.37
N ASN A 77 11.20 16.06 5.24
CA ASN A 77 10.04 16.94 5.16
C ASN A 77 8.71 16.23 5.55
N GLY A 78 8.74 14.91 5.75
CA GLY A 78 7.58 14.08 6.12
C GLY A 78 6.72 13.61 4.94
N ARG A 79 7.14 13.85 3.70
CA ARG A 79 6.50 13.45 2.45
C ARG A 79 7.54 12.89 1.50
N LEU A 80 7.20 11.78 0.85
CA LEU A 80 8.08 11.17 -0.14
C LEU A 80 7.82 11.76 -1.51
N ASP A 81 8.86 12.33 -2.12
CA ASP A 81 8.86 12.67 -3.55
C ASP A 81 8.93 11.40 -4.43
N ALA A 82 9.05 11.58 -5.75
CA ALA A 82 9.11 10.44 -6.68
C ALA A 82 10.33 9.52 -6.46
N ALA A 83 11.49 10.09 -6.11
CA ALA A 83 12.72 9.34 -5.88
C ALA A 83 12.67 8.61 -4.53
N GLU A 84 12.22 9.29 -3.48
CA GLU A 84 12.07 8.75 -2.14
C GLU A 84 10.98 7.66 -2.09
N SER A 85 9.87 7.86 -2.81
CA SER A 85 8.81 6.87 -2.97
C SER A 85 9.34 5.57 -3.59
N ARG A 86 10.23 5.67 -4.59
CA ARG A 86 10.87 4.50 -5.20
C ARG A 86 11.71 3.74 -4.17
N VAL A 87 12.50 4.46 -3.36
CA VAL A 87 13.31 3.86 -2.29
C VAL A 87 12.42 3.12 -1.30
N PHE A 88 11.36 3.78 -0.83
CA PHE A 88 10.40 3.20 0.11
C PHE A 88 9.72 1.94 -0.44
N LEU A 89 9.12 2.01 -1.63
CA LEU A 89 8.41 0.89 -2.24
C LEU A 89 9.35 -0.28 -2.56
N THR A 90 10.59 0.00 -2.94
CA THR A 90 11.61 -1.04 -3.14
C THR A 90 11.87 -1.80 -1.84
N LYS A 91 12.05 -1.10 -0.70
CA LYS A 91 12.23 -1.74 0.61
C LYS A 91 11.04 -2.59 1.03
N VAL A 92 9.82 -2.10 0.80
CA VAL A 92 8.58 -2.85 1.07
C VAL A 92 8.56 -4.15 0.27
N PHE A 93 8.95 -4.11 -1.01
CA PHE A 93 9.03 -5.29 -1.86
C PHE A 93 10.14 -6.25 -1.44
N GLU A 94 11.35 -5.76 -1.18
CA GLU A 94 12.46 -6.59 -0.73
C GLU A 94 12.13 -7.32 0.58
N ARG A 95 11.50 -6.64 1.55
CA ARG A 95 11.04 -7.28 2.79
C ARG A 95 9.94 -8.31 2.53
N GLY A 96 8.98 -8.01 1.65
CA GLY A 96 7.95 -8.96 1.25
C GLY A 96 8.56 -10.23 0.66
N ALA A 97 9.45 -10.07 -0.32
CA ALA A 97 10.16 -11.16 -0.96
C ALA A 97 11.01 -11.96 0.04
N ALA A 98 11.73 -11.31 0.96
CA ALA A 98 12.51 -11.97 2.00
C ALA A 98 11.67 -12.84 2.95
N ARG A 99 10.37 -12.56 3.05
CA ARG A 99 9.39 -13.37 3.81
C ARG A 99 8.73 -14.46 2.97
N GLY A 100 9.04 -14.54 1.67
CA GLY A 100 8.39 -15.45 0.73
C GLY A 100 7.08 -14.92 0.16
N ASN A 101 6.69 -13.67 0.43
CA ASN A 101 5.48 -13.07 -0.13
C ASN A 101 5.68 -12.73 -1.62
N PHE A 102 4.55 -12.69 -2.34
CA PHE A 102 4.53 -12.15 -3.69
C PHE A 102 4.77 -10.64 -3.67
N THR A 103 5.52 -10.12 -4.65
CA THR A 103 5.79 -8.69 -4.81
C THR A 103 5.23 -8.19 -6.14
N LEU A 104 4.66 -7.00 -6.14
CA LEU A 104 4.07 -6.38 -7.31
C LEU A 104 5.15 -5.68 -8.15
N SER A 105 6.05 -6.46 -8.76
CA SER A 105 7.17 -5.94 -9.56
C SER A 105 6.88 -6.06 -11.07
N TRP A 106 6.15 -5.09 -11.60
CA TRP A 106 5.97 -4.92 -13.05
C TRP A 106 6.48 -3.55 -13.51
N ASP A 107 6.79 -3.44 -14.81
CA ASP A 107 7.39 -2.23 -15.38
C ASP A 107 6.46 -1.01 -15.29
N GLY A 108 6.96 0.07 -14.70
CA GLY A 108 6.20 1.28 -14.40
C GLY A 108 5.42 1.27 -13.08
N TYR A 109 5.59 0.24 -12.21
CA TYR A 109 4.86 0.17 -10.93
C TYR A 109 5.12 1.39 -10.05
N HIS A 110 6.39 1.75 -9.87
CA HIS A 110 6.80 2.80 -8.94
C HIS A 110 6.27 4.17 -9.35
N GLU A 111 6.33 4.47 -10.65
CA GLU A 111 5.85 5.69 -11.26
C GLU A 111 4.33 5.79 -11.11
N GLN A 112 3.60 4.75 -11.50
CA GLN A 112 2.14 4.74 -11.40
C GLN A 112 1.66 4.78 -9.94
N ALA A 113 2.35 4.10 -9.02
CA ALA A 113 2.05 4.14 -7.60
C ALA A 113 2.27 5.57 -7.04
N TYR A 114 3.40 6.20 -7.33
CA TYR A 114 3.68 7.57 -6.89
C TYR A 114 2.64 8.56 -7.41
N GLU A 115 2.29 8.52 -8.70
CA GLU A 115 1.28 9.42 -9.27
C GLU A 115 -0.06 9.33 -8.53
N ILE A 116 -0.49 8.12 -8.17
CA ILE A 116 -1.74 7.89 -7.45
C ILE A 116 -1.62 8.36 -5.99
N TYR A 117 -0.51 8.06 -5.32
CA TYR A 117 -0.32 8.43 -3.92
C TYR A 117 -0.23 9.96 -3.75
N ASN A 118 0.52 10.62 -4.63
CA ASN A 118 0.65 12.08 -4.66
C ASN A 118 -0.70 12.78 -4.95
N ALA A 119 -1.60 12.12 -5.68
CA ALA A 119 -2.92 12.67 -6.00
C ALA A 119 -3.92 12.63 -4.82
N ILE A 120 -3.62 11.92 -3.72
CA ILE A 120 -4.50 11.83 -2.54
C ILE A 120 -4.60 13.17 -1.83
N ASP A 121 -3.47 13.84 -1.67
CA ASP A 121 -3.39 15.20 -1.14
C ASP A 121 -2.64 16.10 -2.13
N SER A 122 -3.37 16.59 -3.12
CA SER A 122 -2.84 17.53 -4.13
C SER A 122 -2.44 18.91 -3.59
N SER A 123 -2.55 19.17 -2.28
CA SER A 123 -2.17 20.47 -1.69
C SER A 123 -0.66 20.65 -1.53
N ALA A 124 0.11 19.56 -1.60
CA ALA A 124 1.56 19.55 -1.53
C ALA A 124 2.13 18.47 -2.45
N ASP A 125 3.39 18.63 -2.88
CA ASP A 125 4.09 17.58 -3.61
C ASP A 125 4.59 16.50 -2.65
N GLY A 126 4.58 15.26 -3.12
CA GLY A 126 4.86 14.06 -2.35
C GLY A 126 3.70 13.63 -1.45
N TYR A 127 3.75 12.38 -0.98
CA TYR A 127 2.73 11.80 -0.10
C TYR A 127 3.30 11.49 1.28
N ASN A 128 2.48 11.63 2.30
CA ASN A 128 2.83 11.24 3.67
C ASN A 128 2.34 9.82 4.00
N MET A 129 2.65 9.32 5.20
CA MET A 129 2.20 8.00 5.64
C MET A 129 0.67 7.87 5.72
N ALA A 130 -0.06 8.93 6.05
CA ALA A 130 -1.52 8.88 6.09
C ALA A 130 -2.13 8.73 4.69
N ASP A 131 -1.53 9.36 3.68
CA ASP A 131 -1.90 9.19 2.27
C ASP A 131 -1.65 7.75 1.82
N PHE A 132 -0.47 7.20 2.15
CA PHE A 132 -0.14 5.80 1.88
C PHE A 132 -1.15 4.83 2.52
N MET A 133 -1.51 5.04 3.79
CA MET A 133 -2.49 4.20 4.49
C MET A 133 -3.90 4.33 3.91
N THR A 134 -4.28 5.53 3.47
CA THR A 134 -5.56 5.79 2.79
C THR A 134 -5.63 4.97 1.50
N MET A 135 -4.55 4.95 0.74
CA MET A 135 -4.44 4.14 -0.47
C MET A 135 -4.44 2.64 -0.17
N ALA A 136 -3.68 2.20 0.83
CA ALA A 136 -3.67 0.80 1.25
C ALA A 136 -5.08 0.31 1.60
N GLY A 137 -5.88 1.11 2.33
CA GLY A 137 -7.27 0.80 2.61
C GLY A 137 -8.14 0.69 1.35
N ALA A 138 -7.98 1.62 0.40
CA ALA A 138 -8.73 1.62 -0.85
C ALA A 138 -8.39 0.42 -1.75
N THR A 139 -7.11 0.06 -1.87
CA THR A 139 -6.68 -1.11 -2.65
C THR A 139 -7.20 -2.42 -2.07
N VAL A 140 -7.21 -2.58 -0.74
CA VAL A 140 -7.79 -3.76 -0.09
C VAL A 140 -9.26 -3.91 -0.44
N GLY A 141 -10.04 -2.82 -0.37
CA GLY A 141 -11.47 -2.87 -0.71
C GLY A 141 -11.72 -3.31 -2.17
N PHE A 142 -11.00 -2.75 -3.13
CA PHE A 142 -11.13 -3.18 -4.53
C PHE A 142 -10.59 -4.59 -4.78
N TRP A 143 -9.54 -5.01 -4.08
CA TRP A 143 -9.01 -6.35 -4.17
C TRP A 143 -10.05 -7.40 -3.72
N GLU A 144 -10.73 -7.16 -2.60
CA GLU A 144 -11.81 -8.02 -2.12
C GLU A 144 -12.96 -8.09 -3.12
N GLU A 145 -13.32 -6.96 -3.75
CA GLU A 145 -14.32 -6.91 -4.81
C GLU A 145 -13.92 -7.77 -6.03
N PHE A 146 -12.68 -7.65 -6.51
CA PHE A 146 -12.21 -8.45 -7.65
C PHE A 146 -12.12 -9.94 -7.32
N LYS A 147 -11.71 -10.27 -6.10
CA LYS A 147 -11.70 -11.65 -5.62
C LYS A 147 -13.12 -12.23 -5.61
N ALA A 148 -14.09 -11.54 -5.04
CA ALA A 148 -15.48 -11.99 -5.00
C ALA A 148 -16.09 -12.14 -6.41
N ALA A 149 -15.80 -11.19 -7.31
CA ALA A 149 -16.25 -11.26 -8.70
C ALA A 149 -15.66 -12.47 -9.44
N LYS A 150 -14.39 -12.80 -9.18
CA LYS A 150 -13.75 -13.99 -9.74
C LYS A 150 -14.40 -15.27 -9.22
N GLU A 151 -14.61 -15.38 -7.91
CA GLU A 151 -15.23 -16.54 -7.28
C GLU A 151 -16.66 -16.78 -7.78
N ALA A 152 -17.43 -15.71 -8.02
CA ALA A 152 -18.79 -15.81 -8.57
C ALA A 152 -18.85 -16.24 -10.04
N ALA A 153 -17.74 -16.14 -10.78
CA ALA A 153 -17.64 -16.53 -12.19
C ALA A 153 -17.18 -17.99 -12.38
N GLN A 154 -16.88 -18.71 -11.30
CA GLN A 154 -16.47 -20.12 -11.28
C GLN A 154 -17.66 -21.04 -10.96
#